data_AF-A0A8J7W2P4-F1
#
_entry.id   AF-A0A8J7W2P4-F1
#
_cell.length_a   1.000
_cell.length_b   1.000
_cell.length_c   1.000
_cell.angle_alpha   90.00
_cell.angle_beta   90.00
_cell.angle_gamma   90.00
#
_symmetry.space_group_name_H-M   'P 1'
#
loop_
_entity.id
_entity.type
_entity.pdbx_description
1 polymer ?
#
loop_
_entity_poly.entity_id
_entity_poly.type
_entity_poly.pdbx_seq_one_letter_code
_entity_poly.pdbx_strand_id
1 'polypeptide(L)'
;MKKALIIGIDEYPTAPLNGCINDANAVAELLRTNGDGSPNFDVSLNLNVGTKAEFLELLDDLFSGNADATLLYFSGHGSESGHLVTPDYRGRDLGVSMTDVLGYANRSKCNNKIIILDCCFSGKFGELQVTNSSESILGEGITIMTASSRDEVSMESNGQGLFTSLFLQGLRGSAADITGRITPAGIYAFIDQSLGAWQQRPVFKTNISHFLSIRDIEPRVPKSILRKLGQYFDSPSDEYKLDPSFEFTNNPAIEHEVIEPYAKDENVNIFKELQLYESVGLIEPVDEEHMYFAAMKSKSCKLTALGLHYWKLAKDSRF
;
A
#
# COMPACT_ATOMS: atom_id res chain seq x y z
N MET A 1 -2.11 -17.46 -7.93
CA MET A 1 -2.67 -16.53 -8.94
C MET A 1 -3.46 -15.43 -8.23
N LYS A 2 -3.35 -14.17 -8.68
CA LYS A 2 -4.14 -13.04 -8.16
C LYS A 2 -5.08 -12.51 -9.24
N LYS A 3 -6.37 -12.29 -8.92
CA LYS A 3 -7.38 -11.74 -9.85
C LYS A 3 -7.81 -10.35 -9.42
N ALA A 4 -8.03 -9.44 -10.36
CA ALA A 4 -8.61 -8.14 -10.07
C ALA A 4 -9.73 -7.79 -11.04
N LEU A 5 -10.86 -7.34 -10.51
CA LEU A 5 -11.97 -6.75 -11.26
C LEU A 5 -11.99 -5.26 -11.00
N ILE A 6 -11.85 -4.48 -12.06
CA ILE A 6 -11.79 -3.02 -12.01
C ILE A 6 -12.97 -2.49 -12.80
N ILE A 7 -13.86 -1.77 -12.12
CA ILE A 7 -15.07 -1.19 -12.72
C ILE A 7 -15.06 0.32 -12.55
N GLY A 8 -15.26 1.03 -13.65
CA GLY A 8 -15.48 2.48 -13.68
C GLY A 8 -16.71 2.80 -14.51
N ILE A 9 -17.67 3.52 -13.95
CA ILE A 9 -18.91 3.89 -14.64
C ILE A 9 -19.05 5.40 -14.66
N ASP A 10 -19.04 6.00 -15.85
CA ASP A 10 -19.32 7.41 -16.08
C ASP A 10 -20.71 7.61 -16.71
N GLU A 11 -21.14 6.67 -17.56
CA GLU A 11 -22.36 6.79 -18.35
C GLU A 11 -23.63 6.41 -17.57
N TYR A 12 -24.16 7.39 -16.83
CA TYR A 12 -25.48 7.30 -16.18
C TYR A 12 -26.52 8.12 -16.94
N PRO A 13 -27.75 7.59 -17.17
CA PRO A 13 -28.77 8.28 -17.97
C PRO A 13 -29.16 9.69 -17.48
N THR A 14 -29.15 9.95 -16.17
CA THR A 14 -29.58 11.24 -15.60
C THR A 14 -28.53 11.94 -14.74
N ALA A 15 -27.37 11.34 -14.51
CA ALA A 15 -26.34 11.86 -13.61
C ALA A 15 -24.94 11.39 -14.03
N PRO A 16 -24.47 11.73 -15.25
CA PRO A 16 -23.18 11.26 -15.73
C PRO A 16 -22.02 11.75 -14.86
N LEU A 17 -20.97 10.94 -14.76
CA LEU A 17 -19.67 11.28 -14.16
C LEU A 17 -18.63 11.42 -15.27
N ASN A 18 -17.43 11.91 -14.96
CA ASN A 18 -16.37 12.12 -15.95
C ASN A 18 -14.97 11.62 -15.51
N GLY A 19 -14.88 11.03 -14.31
CA GLY A 19 -13.61 10.63 -13.70
C GLY A 19 -13.45 9.13 -13.51
N CYS A 20 -14.56 8.38 -13.44
CA CYS A 20 -14.54 6.98 -13.00
C CYS A 20 -13.85 6.07 -14.01
N ILE A 21 -13.98 6.35 -15.31
CA ILE A 21 -13.24 5.61 -16.34
C ILE A 21 -11.74 5.87 -16.25
N ASN A 22 -11.33 7.13 -16.03
CA ASN A 22 -9.91 7.49 -15.91
C ASN A 22 -9.27 6.83 -14.69
N ASP A 23 -10.00 6.85 -13.58
CA ASP A 23 -9.63 6.20 -12.33
C ASP A 23 -9.45 4.68 -12.51
N ALA A 24 -10.45 4.01 -13.11
CA ALA A 24 -10.38 2.57 -13.41
C ALA A 24 -9.21 2.21 -14.32
N ASN A 25 -8.96 2.98 -15.39
CA ASN A 25 -7.81 2.75 -16.27
C ASN A 25 -6.48 2.87 -15.52
N ALA A 26 -6.30 3.92 -14.71
CA ALA A 26 -5.07 4.16 -13.98
C ALA A 26 -4.80 3.07 -12.91
N VAL A 27 -5.85 2.61 -12.22
CA VAL A 27 -5.75 1.51 -11.24
C VAL A 27 -5.43 0.20 -11.95
N ALA A 28 -6.11 -0.11 -13.05
CA ALA A 28 -5.86 -1.31 -13.82
C ALA A 28 -4.41 -1.40 -14.29
N GLU A 29 -3.87 -0.29 -14.84
CA GLU A 29 -2.49 -0.24 -15.32
C GLU A 29 -1.47 -0.56 -14.22
N LEU A 30 -1.59 0.07 -13.04
CA LEU A 30 -0.66 -0.18 -11.94
C LEU A 30 -0.80 -1.58 -11.33
N LEU A 31 -1.98 -2.18 -11.35
CA LEU A 31 -2.20 -3.51 -10.76
C LEU A 31 -1.72 -4.65 -11.65
N ARG A 32 -1.55 -4.44 -12.97
CA ARG A 32 -1.04 -5.47 -13.89
C ARG A 32 0.41 -5.88 -13.58
N THR A 33 1.23 -4.96 -13.10
CA THR A 33 2.65 -5.23 -12.84
C THR A 33 3.13 -4.73 -11.48
N ASN A 34 4.18 -5.36 -10.97
CA ASN A 34 4.99 -4.83 -9.88
C ASN A 34 5.88 -3.68 -10.38
N GLY A 35 6.58 -3.01 -9.46
CA GLY A 35 7.49 -1.91 -9.76
C GLY A 35 8.68 -2.32 -10.62
N ASP A 36 9.08 -3.59 -10.59
CA ASP A 36 10.13 -4.18 -11.43
C ASP A 36 9.64 -4.62 -12.83
N GLY A 37 8.35 -4.42 -13.12
CA GLY A 37 7.72 -4.83 -14.38
C GLY A 37 7.27 -6.30 -14.43
N SER A 38 7.51 -7.09 -13.38
CA SER A 38 6.99 -8.47 -13.29
C SER A 38 5.45 -8.48 -13.19
N PRO A 39 4.76 -9.53 -13.66
CA PRO A 39 3.31 -9.64 -13.54
C PRO A 39 2.82 -9.63 -12.07
N ASN A 40 1.67 -9.00 -11.81
CA ASN A 40 1.07 -8.93 -10.47
C ASN A 40 -0.37 -9.50 -10.43
N PHE A 41 -1.40 -8.70 -10.74
CA PHE A 41 -2.78 -9.17 -10.87
C PHE A 41 -3.12 -9.47 -12.34
N ASP A 42 -3.88 -10.54 -12.54
CA ASP A 42 -4.66 -10.71 -13.77
C ASP A 42 -5.89 -9.80 -13.70
N VAL A 43 -5.86 -8.70 -14.45
CA VAL A 43 -6.83 -7.60 -14.35
C VAL A 43 -7.89 -7.70 -15.44
N SER A 44 -9.14 -7.84 -15.02
CA SER A 44 -10.37 -7.65 -15.80
C SER A 44 -10.87 -6.21 -15.62
N LEU A 45 -10.72 -5.39 -16.67
CA LEU A 45 -11.14 -3.98 -16.68
C LEU A 45 -12.47 -3.87 -17.44
N ASN A 46 -13.52 -3.38 -16.77
CA ASN A 46 -14.86 -3.23 -17.35
C ASN A 46 -15.34 -1.79 -17.15
N LEU A 47 -15.51 -1.07 -18.25
CA LEU A 47 -15.88 0.34 -18.27
C LEU A 47 -17.34 0.48 -18.66
N ASN A 48 -18.08 1.37 -18.02
CA ASN A 48 -19.50 1.63 -18.27
C ASN A 48 -20.35 0.34 -18.29
N VAL A 49 -20.15 -0.53 -17.30
CA VAL A 49 -21.01 -1.70 -17.05
C VAL A 49 -22.46 -1.22 -17.02
N GLY A 50 -23.27 -1.73 -17.95
CA GLY A 50 -24.56 -1.12 -18.28
C GLY A 50 -25.70 -1.58 -17.38
N THR A 51 -25.56 -2.76 -16.77
CA THR A 51 -26.65 -3.38 -16.02
C THR A 51 -26.21 -3.99 -14.69
N LYS A 52 -27.16 -4.08 -13.75
CA LYS A 52 -26.98 -4.82 -12.50
C LYS A 52 -26.64 -6.30 -12.76
N ALA A 53 -27.26 -6.92 -13.75
CA ALA A 53 -27.05 -8.33 -14.08
C ALA A 53 -25.60 -8.58 -14.53
N GLU A 54 -25.10 -7.76 -15.45
CA GLU A 54 -23.71 -7.81 -15.92
C GLU A 54 -22.71 -7.63 -14.76
N PHE A 55 -22.96 -6.69 -13.86
CA PHE A 55 -22.10 -6.50 -12.68
C PHE A 55 -22.12 -7.76 -11.78
N LEU A 56 -23.27 -8.38 -11.54
CA LEU A 56 -23.34 -9.60 -10.74
C LEU A 56 -22.58 -10.78 -11.38
N GLU A 57 -22.61 -10.92 -12.71
CA GLU A 57 -21.82 -11.92 -13.43
C GLU A 57 -20.31 -11.70 -13.24
N LEU A 58 -19.85 -10.45 -13.37
CA LEU A 58 -18.45 -10.08 -13.13
C LEU A 58 -18.01 -10.39 -11.69
N LEU A 59 -18.88 -10.18 -10.70
CA LEU A 59 -18.60 -10.52 -9.30
C LEU A 59 -18.49 -12.03 -9.09
N ASP A 60 -19.35 -12.83 -9.73
CA ASP A 60 -19.26 -14.29 -9.67
C ASP A 60 -17.92 -14.77 -10.24
N ASP A 61 -17.54 -14.25 -11.41
CA ASP A 61 -16.25 -14.55 -12.04
C ASP A 61 -15.06 -14.14 -11.16
N LEU A 62 -15.10 -12.96 -10.54
CA LEU A 62 -14.04 -12.49 -9.65
C LEU A 62 -13.88 -13.44 -8.44
N PHE A 63 -14.98 -13.79 -7.79
CA PHE A 63 -14.95 -14.53 -6.53
C PHE A 63 -14.99 -16.06 -6.69
N SER A 64 -15.13 -16.56 -7.92
CA SER A 64 -15.04 -17.99 -8.24
C SER A 64 -13.61 -18.55 -8.10
N GLY A 65 -13.50 -19.87 -7.99
CA GLY A 65 -12.22 -20.59 -7.93
C GLY A 65 -11.45 -20.43 -6.61
N ASN A 66 -10.14 -20.69 -6.66
CA ASN A 66 -9.24 -20.72 -5.50
C ASN A 66 -8.00 -19.83 -5.75
N ALA A 67 -8.20 -18.54 -5.99
CA ALA A 67 -7.09 -17.60 -6.17
C ALA A 67 -6.44 -17.24 -4.81
N ASP A 68 -5.15 -16.85 -4.84
CA ASP A 68 -4.43 -16.41 -3.63
C ASP A 68 -4.98 -15.08 -3.13
N ALA A 69 -5.36 -14.21 -4.07
CA ALA A 69 -5.98 -12.93 -3.81
C ALA A 69 -6.96 -12.54 -4.91
N THR A 70 -8.08 -11.93 -4.52
CA THR A 70 -9.03 -11.26 -5.41
C THR A 70 -9.13 -9.80 -5.00
N LEU A 71 -9.16 -8.88 -5.96
CA LEU A 71 -9.34 -7.45 -5.72
C LEU A 71 -10.54 -6.94 -6.53
N LEU A 72 -11.53 -6.36 -5.87
CA LEU A 72 -12.55 -5.54 -6.51
C LEU A 72 -12.16 -4.07 -6.33
N TYR A 73 -12.11 -3.32 -7.42
CA TYR A 73 -12.10 -1.86 -7.40
C TYR A 73 -13.32 -1.35 -8.15
N PHE A 74 -14.07 -0.44 -7.53
CA PHE A 74 -15.22 0.21 -8.15
C PHE A 74 -15.11 1.73 -8.00
N SER A 75 -15.31 2.45 -9.10
CA SER A 75 -15.50 3.91 -9.12
C SER A 75 -16.81 4.24 -9.85
N GLY A 76 -17.68 5.02 -9.20
CA GLY A 76 -19.01 5.36 -9.74
C GLY A 76 -19.96 5.90 -8.67
N HIS A 77 -21.26 5.93 -8.97
CA HIS A 77 -22.27 6.35 -8.02
C HIS A 77 -22.50 5.32 -6.91
N GLY A 78 -22.59 5.81 -5.68
CA GLY A 78 -23.00 5.05 -4.51
C GLY A 78 -24.28 5.64 -3.90
N SER A 79 -25.15 4.80 -3.34
CA SER A 79 -26.39 5.24 -2.70
C SER A 79 -26.31 5.24 -1.18
N GLU A 80 -27.08 6.11 -0.52
CA GLU A 80 -27.24 6.13 0.94
C GLU A 80 -27.78 4.80 1.52
N SER A 81 -28.48 4.03 0.70
CA SER A 81 -29.00 2.70 1.03
C SER A 81 -27.96 1.57 0.85
N GLY A 82 -26.71 1.90 0.52
CA GLY A 82 -25.62 0.95 0.41
C GLY A 82 -25.65 0.15 -0.90
N HIS A 83 -25.82 0.82 -2.04
CA HIS A 83 -25.74 0.20 -3.36
C HIS A 83 -24.63 0.85 -4.20
N LEU A 84 -23.98 0.02 -5.02
CA LEU A 84 -23.18 0.43 -6.16
C LEU A 84 -24.14 0.61 -7.33
N VAL A 85 -24.34 1.85 -7.77
CA VAL A 85 -25.42 2.20 -8.70
C VAL A 85 -25.03 1.81 -10.12
N THR A 86 -25.95 1.14 -10.82
CA THR A 86 -25.80 0.76 -12.23
C THR A 86 -26.69 1.62 -13.15
N PRO A 87 -26.31 1.83 -14.42
CA PRO A 87 -27.06 2.70 -15.34
C PRO A 87 -28.53 2.29 -15.59
N ASP A 88 -28.86 1.00 -15.41
CA ASP A 88 -30.20 0.44 -15.57
C ASP A 88 -31.12 0.63 -14.35
N TYR A 89 -30.72 1.44 -13.35
CA TYR A 89 -31.50 1.66 -12.13
C TYR A 89 -32.94 2.11 -12.41
N ARG A 90 -33.89 1.59 -11.63
CA ARG A 90 -35.32 1.91 -11.73
C ARG A 90 -35.98 1.97 -10.37
N GLY A 91 -36.40 3.17 -9.97
CA GLY A 91 -37.12 3.40 -8.72
C GLY A 91 -36.29 2.98 -7.50
N ARG A 92 -36.63 1.85 -6.88
CA ARG A 92 -35.92 1.31 -5.71
C ARG A 92 -34.83 0.28 -6.06
N ASP A 93 -34.78 -0.20 -7.30
CA ASP A 93 -33.68 -1.03 -7.75
C ASP A 93 -32.55 -0.12 -8.24
N LEU A 94 -31.58 0.12 -7.35
CA LEU A 94 -30.50 1.08 -7.59
C LEU A 94 -29.27 0.45 -8.26
N GLY A 95 -29.15 -0.88 -8.23
CA GLY A 95 -27.95 -1.59 -8.69
C GLY A 95 -27.57 -2.72 -7.75
N VAL A 96 -26.27 -2.99 -7.61
CA VAL A 96 -25.75 -4.08 -6.78
C VAL A 96 -25.62 -3.61 -5.33
N SER A 97 -26.22 -4.34 -4.38
CA SER A 97 -26.07 -3.98 -2.98
C SER A 97 -24.66 -4.31 -2.48
N MET A 98 -24.12 -3.44 -1.62
CA MET A 98 -22.84 -3.65 -0.95
C MET A 98 -22.82 -4.93 -0.10
N THR A 99 -23.98 -5.30 0.44
CA THR A 99 -24.18 -6.57 1.15
C THR A 99 -24.05 -7.77 0.22
N ASP A 100 -24.54 -7.69 -1.02
CA ASP A 100 -24.37 -8.75 -2.01
C ASP A 100 -22.89 -8.94 -2.35
N VAL A 101 -22.16 -7.85 -2.61
CA VAL A 101 -20.71 -7.88 -2.84
C VAL A 101 -19.98 -8.60 -1.71
N LEU A 102 -20.30 -8.24 -0.45
CA LEU A 102 -19.73 -8.90 0.72
C LEU A 102 -20.15 -10.38 0.81
N GLY A 103 -21.39 -10.71 0.42
CA GLY A 103 -21.88 -12.07 0.32
C GLY A 103 -21.09 -12.93 -0.69
N TYR A 104 -20.77 -12.39 -1.86
CA TYR A 104 -19.89 -13.06 -2.84
C TYR A 104 -18.48 -13.26 -2.25
N ALA A 105 -17.90 -12.23 -1.65
CA ALA A 105 -16.59 -12.33 -1.02
C ALA A 105 -16.55 -13.37 0.11
N ASN A 106 -17.57 -13.39 0.98
CA ASN A 106 -17.69 -14.35 2.10
C ASN A 106 -17.79 -15.80 1.63
N ARG A 107 -18.49 -16.06 0.50
CA ARG A 107 -18.63 -17.41 -0.08
C ARG A 107 -17.40 -17.84 -0.89
N SER A 108 -16.54 -16.90 -1.28
CA SER A 108 -15.34 -17.19 -2.06
C SER A 108 -14.38 -18.08 -1.28
N LYS A 109 -13.80 -19.07 -1.97
CA LYS A 109 -12.72 -19.91 -1.45
C LYS A 109 -11.33 -19.26 -1.60
N CYS A 110 -11.27 -18.05 -2.16
CA CYS A 110 -10.02 -17.31 -2.25
C CYS A 110 -9.51 -16.94 -0.85
N ASN A 111 -8.18 -16.89 -0.69
CA ASN A 111 -7.58 -16.66 0.62
C ASN A 111 -7.70 -15.19 1.05
N ASN A 112 -7.44 -14.25 0.13
CA ASN A 112 -7.49 -12.81 0.39
C ASN A 112 -8.48 -12.13 -0.55
N LYS A 113 -9.41 -11.34 -0.01
CA LYS A 113 -10.45 -10.64 -0.77
C LYS A 113 -10.42 -9.18 -0.41
N ILE A 114 -9.91 -8.37 -1.33
CA ILE A 114 -9.73 -6.94 -1.16
C ILE A 114 -10.85 -6.25 -1.92
N ILE A 115 -11.59 -5.36 -1.26
CA ILE A 115 -12.68 -4.59 -1.85
C ILE A 115 -12.37 -3.11 -1.66
N ILE A 116 -12.27 -2.37 -2.76
CA ILE A 116 -11.93 -0.95 -2.79
C ILE A 116 -13.06 -0.20 -3.49
N LEU A 117 -13.72 0.70 -2.79
CA LEU A 117 -14.89 1.42 -3.30
C LEU A 117 -14.63 2.93 -3.29
N ASP A 118 -14.48 3.52 -4.46
CA ASP A 118 -14.48 4.97 -4.67
C ASP A 118 -15.87 5.44 -5.11
N CYS A 119 -16.79 5.49 -4.16
CA CYS A 119 -18.13 6.00 -4.38
C CYS A 119 -18.68 6.66 -3.11
N CYS A 120 -19.62 7.60 -3.29
CA CYS A 120 -20.32 8.26 -2.19
C CYS A 120 -21.02 7.24 -1.27
N PHE A 121 -21.15 7.57 0.02
CA PHE A 121 -21.87 6.77 1.03
C PHE A 121 -21.37 5.32 1.23
N SER A 122 -20.17 5.01 0.74
CA SER A 122 -19.55 3.69 0.85
C SER A 122 -19.15 3.30 2.28
N GLY A 123 -19.05 4.26 3.21
CA GLY A 123 -18.72 3.99 4.62
C GLY A 123 -19.74 3.11 5.37
N LYS A 124 -20.97 2.93 4.86
CA LYS A 124 -21.95 1.97 5.40
C LYS A 124 -21.63 0.50 5.03
N PHE A 125 -20.67 0.26 4.13
CA PHE A 125 -20.20 -1.06 3.75
C PHE A 125 -19.62 -1.80 4.95
N GLY A 126 -20.13 -3.01 5.22
CA GLY A 126 -19.70 -3.86 6.34
C GLY A 126 -20.36 -3.57 7.70
N GLU A 127 -21.41 -2.74 7.77
CA GLU A 127 -22.22 -2.54 9.00
C GLU A 127 -23.65 -3.08 8.92
N LEU A 128 -24.15 -3.33 7.70
CA LEU A 128 -25.53 -3.72 7.47
C LEU A 128 -25.73 -5.20 7.74
N GLN A 129 -26.11 -5.54 8.99
CA GLN A 129 -27.26 -6.38 9.38
C GLN A 129 -27.51 -6.25 10.90
N VAL A 130 -28.16 -5.18 11.35
CA VAL A 130 -28.82 -5.17 12.67
C VAL A 130 -30.22 -5.77 12.51
N THR A 131 -30.26 -7.07 12.25
CA THR A 131 -31.38 -7.94 12.62
C THR A 131 -30.78 -9.17 13.29
N ASN A 132 -30.55 -9.06 14.60
CA ASN A 132 -30.36 -10.18 15.54
C ASN A 132 -29.30 -11.25 15.24
N SER A 133 -28.05 -10.88 14.95
CA SER A 133 -26.93 -11.80 15.15
C SER A 133 -25.64 -11.06 15.50
N SER A 134 -25.11 -11.33 16.69
CA SER A 134 -23.86 -10.84 17.25
C SER A 134 -22.65 -11.62 16.71
N GLU A 135 -22.47 -11.64 15.39
CA GLU A 135 -21.29 -12.21 14.72
C GLU A 135 -20.68 -11.16 13.79
N SER A 136 -19.36 -11.07 13.74
CA SER A 136 -18.67 -10.21 12.79
C SER A 136 -19.02 -10.63 11.35
N ILE A 137 -19.76 -9.79 10.64
CA ILE A 137 -20.26 -10.01 9.26
C ILE A 137 -19.11 -10.19 8.23
N LEU A 138 -17.89 -9.82 8.61
CA LEU A 138 -16.69 -9.95 7.77
C LEU A 138 -16.07 -11.34 7.89
N GLY A 139 -16.16 -12.15 6.85
CA GLY A 139 -15.48 -13.43 6.76
C GLY A 139 -13.96 -13.30 6.75
N GLU A 140 -13.28 -14.41 7.06
CA GLU A 140 -11.82 -14.49 7.06
C GLU A 140 -11.23 -14.11 5.69
N GLY A 141 -10.10 -13.41 5.71
CA GLY A 141 -9.38 -13.03 4.49
C GLY A 141 -9.91 -11.76 3.82
N ILE A 142 -10.93 -11.09 4.37
CA ILE A 142 -11.53 -9.91 3.72
C ILE A 142 -10.91 -8.61 4.23
N THR A 143 -10.61 -7.71 3.30
CA THR A 143 -10.22 -6.33 3.56
C THR A 143 -11.10 -5.41 2.71
N ILE A 144 -11.65 -4.37 3.32
CA ILE A 144 -12.46 -3.34 2.67
C ILE A 144 -11.80 -2.00 2.91
N MET A 145 -11.71 -1.21 1.84
CA MET A 145 -11.31 0.19 1.87
C MET A 145 -12.32 1.02 1.09
N THR A 146 -12.81 2.12 1.65
CA THR A 146 -13.78 3.00 0.96
C THR A 146 -13.35 4.45 0.98
N ALA A 147 -13.72 5.22 -0.05
CA ALA A 147 -13.30 6.61 -0.22
C ALA A 147 -13.92 7.60 0.76
N SER A 148 -15.19 7.40 1.15
CA SER A 148 -15.89 8.30 2.04
C SER A 148 -16.51 7.59 3.25
N SER A 149 -16.76 8.38 4.29
CA SER A 149 -17.45 7.93 5.50
C SER A 149 -18.95 7.79 5.25
N ARG A 150 -19.73 7.42 6.28
CA ARG A 150 -21.16 7.02 6.15
C ARG A 150 -22.06 8.08 5.51
N ASP A 151 -21.72 9.37 5.66
CA ASP A 151 -22.61 10.50 5.36
C ASP A 151 -21.95 11.54 4.42
N GLU A 152 -20.82 11.20 3.78
CA GLU A 152 -20.03 12.13 2.96
C GLU A 152 -20.04 11.80 1.47
N VAL A 153 -20.12 12.85 0.66
CA VAL A 153 -19.94 12.84 -0.80
C VAL A 153 -18.44 12.77 -1.11
N SER A 154 -18.05 11.92 -2.05
CA SER A 154 -16.67 11.81 -2.52
C SER A 154 -16.29 13.03 -3.36
N MET A 155 -15.10 13.59 -3.12
CA MET A 155 -14.60 14.76 -3.87
C MET A 155 -13.79 14.36 -5.10
N GLU A 156 -14.00 15.05 -6.21
CA GLU A 156 -13.16 14.98 -7.42
C GLU A 156 -12.16 16.14 -7.48
N SER A 157 -10.96 15.90 -8.01
CA SER A 157 -9.96 16.92 -8.29
C SER A 157 -9.28 16.63 -9.63
N ASN A 158 -9.24 17.60 -10.55
CA ASN A 158 -8.61 17.47 -11.87
C ASN A 158 -9.06 16.25 -12.71
N GLY A 159 -10.33 15.84 -12.59
CA GLY A 159 -10.89 14.71 -13.37
C GLY A 159 -10.53 13.32 -12.83
N GLN A 160 -10.05 13.22 -11.59
CA GLN A 160 -9.84 11.98 -10.84
C GLN A 160 -10.44 12.11 -9.43
N GLY A 161 -10.95 11.02 -8.86
CA GLY A 161 -11.40 10.99 -7.46
C GLY A 161 -10.23 11.28 -6.51
N LEU A 162 -10.43 12.11 -5.47
CA LEU A 162 -9.38 12.42 -4.50
C LEU A 162 -8.83 11.15 -3.84
N PHE A 163 -9.72 10.23 -3.48
CA PHE A 163 -9.32 8.93 -2.91
C PHE A 163 -8.49 8.13 -3.90
N THR A 164 -8.96 7.96 -5.14
CA THR A 164 -8.20 7.23 -6.17
C THR A 164 -6.85 7.87 -6.47
N SER A 165 -6.76 9.20 -6.49
CA SER A 165 -5.48 9.89 -6.69
C SER A 165 -4.45 9.54 -5.61
N LEU A 166 -4.87 9.46 -4.34
CA LEU A 166 -4.01 9.06 -3.22
C LEU A 166 -3.74 7.56 -3.23
N PHE A 167 -4.73 6.74 -3.58
CA PHE A 167 -4.56 5.31 -3.77
C PHE A 167 -3.49 4.98 -4.82
N LEU A 168 -3.53 5.65 -5.97
CA LEU A 168 -2.54 5.53 -7.04
C LEU A 168 -1.15 6.01 -6.59
N GLN A 169 -1.05 7.09 -5.82
CA GLN A 169 0.22 7.53 -5.22
C GLN A 169 0.77 6.48 -4.24
N GLY A 170 -0.09 5.89 -3.41
CA GLY A 170 0.25 4.78 -2.53
C GLY A 170 0.84 3.60 -3.31
N LEU A 171 0.14 3.16 -4.37
CA LEU A 171 0.59 2.08 -5.27
C LEU A 171 1.89 2.39 -6.03
N ARG A 172 2.20 3.67 -6.28
CA ARG A 172 3.46 4.09 -6.90
C ARG A 172 4.66 4.04 -5.93
N GLY A 173 4.41 3.92 -4.63
CA GLY A 173 5.46 3.71 -3.63
C GLY A 173 5.36 4.60 -2.40
N SER A 174 4.45 5.57 -2.36
CA SER A 174 4.28 6.42 -1.18
C SER A 174 3.79 5.63 0.05
N ALA A 175 3.15 4.49 -0.18
CA ALA A 175 2.69 3.57 0.85
C ALA A 175 3.58 2.31 1.01
N ALA A 176 4.76 2.28 0.38
CA ALA A 176 5.66 1.14 0.47
C ALA A 176 6.44 1.13 1.78
N ASP A 177 6.59 -0.05 2.38
CA ASP A 177 7.57 -0.24 3.45
C ASP A 177 9.01 -0.26 2.90
N ILE A 178 10.01 -0.31 3.79
CA ILE A 178 11.42 -0.27 3.35
C ILE A 178 11.82 -1.48 2.49
N THR A 179 11.04 -2.57 2.57
CA THR A 179 11.22 -3.78 1.77
C THR A 179 10.50 -3.72 0.43
N GLY A 180 9.86 -2.59 0.11
CA GLY A 180 9.17 -2.35 -1.16
C GLY A 180 7.76 -2.92 -1.22
N ARG A 181 7.20 -3.43 -0.11
CA ARG A 181 5.86 -4.02 -0.12
C ARG A 181 4.81 -2.96 0.13
N ILE A 182 3.73 -2.98 -0.67
CA ILE A 182 2.59 -2.07 -0.53
C ILE A 182 1.38 -2.87 -0.06
N THR A 183 0.98 -2.68 1.19
CA THR A 183 -0.14 -3.41 1.81
C THR A 183 -1.41 -2.55 1.90
N PRO A 184 -2.61 -3.16 2.03
CA PRO A 184 -3.83 -2.40 2.24
C PRO A 184 -3.76 -1.46 3.44
N ALA A 185 -3.16 -1.89 4.56
CA ALA A 185 -2.99 -1.03 5.73
C ALA A 185 -2.00 0.11 5.50
N GLY A 186 -0.90 -0.14 4.78
CA GLY A 186 0.06 0.90 4.40
C GLY A 186 -0.59 1.97 3.52
N ILE A 187 -1.39 1.54 2.54
CA ILE A 187 -2.17 2.45 1.69
C ILE A 187 -3.15 3.26 2.54
N TYR A 188 -3.93 2.62 3.42
CA TYR A 188 -4.87 3.33 4.28
C TYR A 188 -4.17 4.38 5.16
N ALA A 189 -3.07 4.00 5.82
CA ALA A 189 -2.29 4.91 6.67
C ALA A 189 -1.76 6.11 5.87
N PHE A 190 -1.27 5.88 4.65
CA PHE A 190 -0.84 6.96 3.75
C PHE A 190 -1.99 7.90 3.37
N ILE A 191 -3.15 7.34 2.99
CA ILE A 191 -4.32 8.14 2.61
C ILE A 191 -4.82 8.95 3.81
N ASP A 192 -4.96 8.33 4.99
CA ASP A 192 -5.41 9.00 6.22
C ASP A 192 -4.50 10.18 6.60
N GLN A 193 -3.18 10.00 6.53
CA GLN A 193 -2.19 11.06 6.78
C GLN A 193 -2.23 12.19 5.74
N SER A 194 -2.67 11.89 4.51
CA SER A 194 -2.75 12.86 3.42
C SER A 194 -4.01 13.73 3.46
N LEU A 195 -5.00 13.38 4.28
CA LEU A 195 -6.30 14.05 4.34
C LEU A 195 -6.42 14.94 5.58
N GLY A 196 -6.74 16.22 5.36
CA GLY A 196 -6.99 17.19 6.44
C GLY A 196 -8.26 16.91 7.24
N ALA A 197 -8.41 17.58 8.38
CA ALA A 197 -9.51 17.34 9.35
C ALA A 197 -10.93 17.57 8.80
N TRP A 198 -11.07 18.32 7.70
CA TRP A 198 -12.35 18.66 7.07
C TRP A 198 -12.57 17.93 5.73
N GLN A 199 -11.69 17.00 5.37
CA GLN A 199 -11.81 16.18 4.17
C GLN A 199 -12.43 14.83 4.51
N GLN A 200 -12.93 14.14 3.47
CA GLN A 200 -13.50 12.81 3.60
C GLN A 200 -12.59 11.88 4.41
N ARG A 201 -13.18 11.00 5.22
CA ARG A 201 -12.44 9.98 5.95
C ARG A 201 -12.68 8.61 5.35
N PRO A 202 -11.64 7.95 4.79
CA PRO A 202 -11.80 6.60 4.27
C PRO A 202 -12.13 5.64 5.40
N VAL A 203 -12.86 4.57 5.08
CA VAL A 203 -13.13 3.48 6.03
C VAL A 203 -12.23 2.30 5.70
N PHE A 204 -11.60 1.73 6.72
CA PHE A 204 -10.81 0.50 6.60
C PHE A 204 -11.33 -0.56 7.56
N LYS A 205 -11.76 -1.70 7.00
CA LYS A 205 -12.26 -2.86 7.76
C LYS A 205 -11.54 -4.11 7.27
N THR A 206 -11.05 -4.93 8.18
CA THR A 206 -10.30 -6.14 7.80
C THR A 206 -10.47 -7.26 8.82
N ASN A 207 -10.49 -8.50 8.33
CA ASN A 207 -10.49 -9.73 9.13
C ASN A 207 -9.47 -10.68 8.50
N ILE A 208 -8.19 -10.44 8.78
CA ILE A 208 -7.06 -11.19 8.22
C ILE A 208 -6.05 -11.51 9.31
N SER A 209 -5.31 -12.60 9.16
CA SER A 209 -4.18 -12.96 10.02
C SER A 209 -2.87 -12.31 9.56
N HIS A 210 -2.72 -12.04 8.26
CA HIS A 210 -1.53 -11.43 7.67
C HIS A 210 -1.89 -10.55 6.46
N PHE A 211 -1.15 -9.45 6.27
CA PHE A 211 -1.30 -8.59 5.09
C PHE A 211 -0.63 -9.19 3.85
N LEU A 212 -1.41 -9.34 2.79
CA LEU A 212 -0.90 -9.59 1.45
C LEU A 212 -0.48 -8.26 0.79
N SER A 213 0.59 -8.30 0.00
CA SER A 213 1.04 -7.14 -0.78
C SER A 213 0.13 -6.97 -1.99
N ILE A 214 -0.48 -5.78 -2.12
CA ILE A 214 -1.23 -5.39 -3.31
C ILE A 214 -0.26 -5.21 -4.48
N ARG A 215 0.91 -4.62 -4.23
CA ARG A 215 1.94 -4.41 -5.25
C ARG A 215 3.31 -4.37 -4.58
N ASP A 216 4.29 -5.00 -5.18
CA ASP A 216 5.68 -4.91 -4.73
C ASP A 216 6.43 -3.94 -5.64
N ILE A 217 7.31 -3.12 -5.09
CA ILE A 217 8.20 -2.21 -5.81
C ILE A 217 9.65 -2.44 -5.39
N GLU A 218 10.58 -1.79 -6.08
CA GLU A 218 12.00 -1.87 -5.72
C GLU A 218 12.19 -1.45 -4.25
N PRO A 219 12.79 -2.31 -3.40
CA PRO A 219 13.04 -1.98 -2.01
C PRO A 219 14.04 -0.82 -1.90
N ARG A 220 13.81 0.08 -0.94
CA ARG A 220 14.79 1.13 -0.64
C ARG A 220 16.10 0.57 -0.10
N VAL A 221 16.01 -0.54 0.63
CA VAL A 221 17.16 -1.32 1.09
C VAL A 221 16.96 -2.77 0.68
N PRO A 222 17.79 -3.33 -0.22
CA PRO A 222 17.65 -4.71 -0.64
C PRO A 222 17.71 -5.68 0.54
N LYS A 223 16.91 -6.75 0.50
CA LYS A 223 16.89 -7.76 1.58
C LYS A 223 18.27 -8.37 1.86
N SER A 224 19.09 -8.53 0.81
CA SER A 224 20.49 -9.00 0.94
C SER A 224 21.33 -8.06 1.80
N ILE A 225 21.08 -6.76 1.71
CA ILE A 225 21.71 -5.74 2.54
C ILE A 225 21.10 -5.78 3.94
N LEU A 226 19.76 -5.70 4.09
CA LEU A 226 19.09 -5.77 5.42
C LEU A 226 19.54 -6.96 6.29
N ARG A 227 19.81 -8.12 5.70
CA ARG A 227 20.33 -9.31 6.42
C ARG A 227 21.70 -9.09 7.07
N LYS A 228 22.50 -8.16 6.57
CA LYS A 228 23.82 -7.80 7.12
C LYS A 228 23.73 -6.89 8.33
N LEU A 229 22.58 -6.31 8.65
CA LEU A 229 22.41 -5.47 9.84
C LEU A 229 22.84 -6.20 11.13
N GLY A 230 22.52 -7.49 11.23
CA GLY A 230 22.95 -8.35 12.34
C GLY A 230 24.43 -8.77 12.31
N GLN A 231 25.18 -8.46 11.24
CA GLN A 231 26.63 -8.63 11.17
C GLN A 231 27.38 -7.38 11.64
N TYR A 232 26.73 -6.22 11.53
CA TYR A 232 27.30 -4.94 11.96
C TYR A 232 27.04 -4.64 13.43
N PHE A 233 25.85 -4.97 13.94
CA PHE A 233 25.50 -4.78 15.34
C PHE A 233 25.31 -6.15 15.99
N ASP A 234 26.11 -6.49 17.00
CA ASP A 234 26.01 -7.78 17.70
C ASP A 234 24.89 -7.78 18.74
N SER A 235 24.65 -6.63 19.35
CA SER A 235 23.61 -6.32 20.32
C SER A 235 22.85 -5.04 19.93
N PRO A 236 21.57 -4.90 20.32
CA PRO A 236 20.76 -3.69 20.11
C PRO A 236 21.36 -2.38 20.62
N SER A 237 22.19 -2.46 21.66
CA SER A 237 22.81 -1.32 22.31
C SER A 237 24.17 -0.95 21.72
N ASP A 238 24.63 -1.67 20.70
CA ASP A 238 25.96 -1.48 20.16
C ASP A 238 26.06 -0.18 19.37
N GLU A 239 27.23 0.42 19.46
CA GLU A 239 27.66 1.51 18.60
C GLU A 239 28.72 0.97 17.64
N TYR A 240 28.48 1.12 16.34
CA TYR A 240 29.44 0.76 15.32
C TYR A 240 30.42 1.92 15.15
N LYS A 241 31.68 1.69 15.54
CA LYS A 241 32.73 2.72 15.47
C LYS A 241 33.10 2.98 14.01
N LEU A 242 33.12 4.25 13.66
CA LEU A 242 33.53 4.76 12.36
C LEU A 242 34.83 5.54 12.52
N ASP A 243 35.60 5.64 11.45
CA ASP A 243 36.80 6.47 11.37
C ASP A 243 36.94 7.02 9.93
N PRO A 244 37.89 7.94 9.67
CA PRO A 244 38.08 8.52 8.34
C PRO A 244 38.32 7.49 7.21
N SER A 245 38.65 6.23 7.51
CA SER A 245 38.88 5.21 6.48
C SER A 245 37.59 4.64 5.85
N PHE A 246 36.43 4.96 6.42
CA PHE A 246 35.12 4.63 5.85
C PHE A 246 34.70 5.56 4.71
N GLU A 247 35.28 6.76 4.64
CA GLU A 247 34.88 7.78 3.69
C GLU A 247 35.71 7.67 2.41
N PHE A 248 35.06 7.39 1.27
CA PHE A 248 35.74 7.15 0.01
C PHE A 248 36.48 8.39 -0.53
N THR A 249 35.99 9.58 -0.16
CA THR A 249 36.68 10.80 -0.53
C THR A 249 37.99 10.97 0.21
N ASN A 250 38.20 10.35 1.38
CA ASN A 250 39.40 10.48 2.20
C ASN A 250 40.62 9.70 1.64
N ASN A 251 41.05 10.07 0.43
CA ASN A 251 42.03 9.38 -0.37
C ASN A 251 43.13 10.35 -0.84
N PRO A 252 44.42 10.04 -0.64
CA PRO A 252 45.53 10.88 -1.12
C PRO A 252 45.53 11.23 -2.62
N ALA A 253 44.78 10.50 -3.44
CA ALA A 253 44.64 10.75 -4.88
C ALA A 253 43.51 11.73 -5.25
N ILE A 254 42.67 12.14 -4.29
CA ILE A 254 41.56 13.10 -4.48
C ILE A 254 41.98 14.43 -3.86
N GLU A 255 41.70 15.54 -4.54
CA GLU A 255 42.02 16.88 -4.04
C GLU A 255 41.04 17.28 -2.93
N HIS A 256 41.39 16.98 -1.67
CA HIS A 256 40.69 17.40 -0.46
C HIS A 256 41.65 17.39 0.74
N GLU A 257 41.19 17.83 1.92
CA GLU A 257 41.97 17.70 3.16
C GLU A 257 41.99 16.23 3.62
N VAL A 258 43.12 15.56 3.44
CA VAL A 258 43.30 14.13 3.76
C VAL A 258 43.64 13.92 5.23
N ILE A 259 42.96 12.97 5.87
CA ILE A 259 43.06 12.71 7.32
C ILE A 259 43.37 11.22 7.55
N GLU A 260 44.37 10.89 8.36
CA GLU A 260 44.63 9.49 8.73
C GLU A 260 43.59 8.98 9.77
N PRO A 261 43.11 7.73 9.66
CA PRO A 261 43.44 6.73 8.65
C PRO A 261 42.77 6.98 7.29
N TYR A 262 43.50 6.76 6.20
CA TYR A 262 42.97 6.92 4.84
C TYR A 262 41.95 5.84 4.47
N ALA A 263 41.13 6.16 3.46
CA ALA A 263 40.10 5.28 2.92
C ALA A 263 40.61 3.85 2.66
N LYS A 264 39.87 2.86 3.17
CA LYS A 264 40.10 1.43 2.90
C LYS A 264 38.87 0.87 2.20
N ASP A 265 39.08 0.16 1.09
CA ASP A 265 37.97 -0.37 0.26
C ASP A 265 36.94 -1.18 1.07
N GLU A 266 37.39 -2.00 2.02
CA GLU A 266 36.54 -2.79 2.92
C GLU A 266 35.61 -1.90 3.77
N ASN A 267 36.18 -0.86 4.39
CA ASN A 267 35.44 0.07 5.24
C ASN A 267 34.51 0.95 4.42
N VAL A 268 34.96 1.40 3.25
CA VAL A 268 34.12 2.16 2.29
C VAL A 268 32.89 1.35 1.87
N ASN A 269 33.04 0.06 1.61
CA ASN A 269 31.90 -0.79 1.25
C ASN A 269 30.91 -0.96 2.40
N ILE A 270 31.39 -1.13 3.64
CA ILE A 270 30.52 -1.15 4.83
C ILE A 270 29.81 0.20 4.98
N PHE A 271 30.54 1.31 4.80
CA PHE A 271 29.99 2.65 4.96
C PHE A 271 28.85 2.94 3.99
N LYS A 272 28.98 2.51 2.72
CA LYS A 272 27.91 2.63 1.73
C LYS A 272 26.62 1.93 2.17
N GLU A 273 26.74 0.77 2.81
CA GLU A 273 25.58 0.05 3.36
C GLU A 273 25.01 0.74 4.61
N LEU A 274 25.87 1.24 5.50
CA LEU A 274 25.46 2.03 6.67
C LEU A 274 24.74 3.32 6.26
N GLN A 275 25.25 4.04 5.26
CA GLN A 275 24.58 5.21 4.70
C GLN A 275 23.23 4.85 4.08
N LEU A 276 23.10 3.68 3.45
CA LEU A 276 21.82 3.21 2.94
C LEU A 276 20.82 2.95 4.08
N TYR A 277 21.26 2.35 5.20
CA TYR A 277 20.42 2.19 6.38
C TYR A 277 20.00 3.52 7.01
N GLU A 278 20.92 4.49 7.10
CA GLU A 278 20.63 5.82 7.63
C GLU A 278 19.62 6.57 6.75
N SER A 279 19.72 6.46 5.42
CA SER A 279 18.82 7.10 4.46
C SER A 279 17.34 6.69 4.60
N VAL A 280 17.09 5.55 5.25
CA VAL A 280 15.74 5.05 5.57
C VAL A 280 15.45 4.99 7.07
N GLY A 281 16.32 5.60 7.89
CA GLY A 281 16.14 5.78 9.33
C GLY A 281 16.36 4.52 10.18
N LEU A 282 17.08 3.51 9.68
CA LEU A 282 17.41 2.32 10.47
C LEU A 282 18.56 2.54 11.45
N ILE A 283 19.51 3.40 11.09
CA ILE A 283 20.61 3.79 11.98
C ILE A 283 20.70 5.30 12.02
N GLU A 284 21.35 5.83 13.05
CA GLU A 284 21.64 7.25 13.20
C GLU A 284 23.08 7.44 13.72
N PRO A 285 23.76 8.53 13.33
CA PRO A 285 25.05 8.90 13.90
C PRO A 285 24.93 9.23 15.40
N VAL A 286 26.02 9.00 16.15
CA VAL A 286 26.15 9.38 17.56
C VAL A 286 27.05 10.60 17.68
N ASP A 287 26.59 11.59 18.45
CA ASP A 287 27.27 12.88 18.68
C ASP A 287 27.57 13.72 17.42
N GLU A 288 26.95 13.39 16.28
CA GLU A 288 27.08 14.09 15.01
C GLU A 288 25.75 14.10 14.25
N GLU A 289 25.58 15.04 13.31
CA GLU A 289 24.32 15.19 12.54
C GLU A 289 24.28 14.28 11.31
N HIS A 290 25.43 13.98 10.70
CA HIS A 290 25.51 13.20 9.47
C HIS A 290 26.55 12.08 9.58
N MET A 291 26.29 10.96 8.91
CA MET A 291 27.20 9.81 8.86
C MET A 291 28.60 10.19 8.40
N TYR A 292 28.73 11.11 7.43
CA TYR A 292 30.01 11.64 6.97
C TYR A 292 30.86 12.19 8.12
N PHE A 293 30.29 13.07 8.95
CA PHE A 293 31.02 13.65 10.09
C PHE A 293 31.29 12.61 11.17
N ALA A 294 30.38 11.65 11.36
CA ALA A 294 30.60 10.55 12.28
C ALA A 294 31.84 9.72 11.87
N ALA A 295 32.02 9.46 10.57
CA ALA A 295 33.24 8.83 10.06
C ALA A 295 34.47 9.75 10.21
N MET A 296 34.42 10.96 9.65
CA MET A 296 35.57 11.86 9.59
C MET A 296 36.09 12.33 10.96
N LYS A 297 35.24 12.32 12.00
CA LYS A 297 35.62 12.68 13.38
C LYS A 297 35.77 11.46 14.30
N SER A 298 35.85 10.26 13.73
CA SER A 298 36.03 9.00 14.45
C SER A 298 35.01 8.75 15.56
N LYS A 299 33.73 8.99 15.25
CA LYS A 299 32.58 8.75 16.12
C LYS A 299 31.97 7.38 15.81
N SER A 300 30.67 7.23 16.01
CA SER A 300 29.95 5.98 15.82
C SER A 300 28.56 6.22 15.26
N CYS A 301 27.88 5.13 14.92
CA CYS A 301 26.45 5.10 14.64
C CYS A 301 25.77 3.99 15.44
N LYS A 302 24.46 4.09 15.64
CA LYS A 302 23.66 3.13 16.41
C LYS A 302 22.33 2.84 15.74
N LEU A 303 21.70 1.74 16.13
CA LEU A 303 20.35 1.38 15.68
C LEU A 303 19.32 2.38 16.22
N THR A 304 18.38 2.78 15.37
CA THR A 304 17.15 3.46 15.83
C THR A 304 16.13 2.43 16.35
N ALA A 305 14.98 2.90 16.85
CA ALA A 305 13.87 1.99 17.20
C ALA A 305 13.38 1.16 15.99
N LEU A 306 13.36 1.77 14.79
CA LEU A 306 13.04 1.06 13.55
C LEU A 306 14.17 0.10 13.16
N GLY A 307 15.42 0.55 13.30
CA GLY A 307 16.63 -0.28 13.15
C GLY A 307 16.55 -1.57 13.95
N LEU A 308 16.19 -1.46 15.23
CA LEU A 308 16.05 -2.59 16.13
C LEU A 308 15.03 -3.64 15.64
N HIS A 309 13.93 -3.20 15.04
CA HIS A 309 12.95 -4.11 14.46
C HIS A 309 13.56 -4.94 13.32
N TYR A 310 14.21 -4.28 12.35
CA TYR A 310 14.84 -4.94 11.21
C TYR A 310 16.07 -5.76 11.61
N TRP A 311 16.79 -5.33 12.64
CA TRP A 311 17.90 -6.08 13.22
C TRP A 311 17.44 -7.43 13.79
N LYS A 312 16.31 -7.45 14.52
CA LYS A 312 15.73 -8.71 15.01
C LYS A 312 15.32 -9.62 13.86
N LEU A 313 14.71 -9.08 12.81
CA LEU A 313 14.37 -9.85 11.62
C LEU A 313 15.63 -10.44 10.95
N ALA A 314 16.75 -9.69 10.93
CA ALA A 314 18.03 -10.15 10.41
C ALA A 314 18.59 -11.32 11.24
N LYS A 315 18.71 -11.13 12.56
CA LYS A 315 19.27 -12.13 13.49
C LYS A 315 18.44 -13.42 13.50
N ASP A 316 17.12 -13.30 13.41
CA ASP A 316 16.21 -14.44 13.43
C ASP A 316 16.02 -15.10 12.04
N SER A 317 16.70 -14.61 10.98
CA SER A 317 16.56 -15.10 9.60
C SER A 317 15.12 -15.03 9.04
N ARG A 318 14.42 -13.90 9.28
CA ARG A 318 12.99 -13.69 8.93
C ARG A 318 12.72 -12.75 7.75
N PHE A 319 13.70 -12.52 6.86
CA PHE A 319 13.58 -11.67 5.67
C PHE A 319 13.27 -12.42 4.37
#